data_AF-A0A518DDB0-F1
#
_entry.id   AF-A0A518DDB0-F1
#
_cell.length_a   1.000
_cell.length_b   1.000
_cell.length_c   1.000
_cell.angle_alpha   90.00
_cell.angle_beta   90.00
_cell.angle_gamma   90.00
#
_symmetry.space_group_name_H-M   'P 1'
#
loop_
_entity.id
_entity.type
_entity.pdbx_description
1 polymer ?
#
loop_
_entity_poly.entity_id
_entity_poly.type
_entity_poly.pdbx_seq_one_letter_code
_entity_poly.pdbx_strand_id
1 'polypeptide(L)'
;MTLPATVTKLKRSLSENALEIRAILVVACLTLACGVARSASLPLPHFIVSDYHGDQIRRYDAVTGNYIDTLAEIPNAAEMVVGPDGFLYVSDFQGRRIHRVNMDTGASTVFIEGGTLANPRGIIFGPNGNLFARGSDQINEYDSGTGAFLGAFTSGPAMEAPIAFRFGPDGTLYVVRGYSPGDHTVVKFDSTGQYVAEFGAAYIHKPQNIVLGPDGDLYVANQQSPTDLDIVQFDGRTGAFIRTVVSDPLMSNPLGLYFRNDGSLLVASGDQRIRTYDVQTGAYTGDFVNDPQLVFASSLLLVPEPSGVAILLIGLGVVFRRRR
;
A
#
# COMPACT_ATOMS: atom_id res chain seq x y z
N MET A 1 1.91 1.01 82.89
CA MET A 1 0.74 0.58 82.08
C MET A 1 1.20 0.34 80.66
N THR A 2 1.59 -0.90 80.38
CA THR A 2 2.01 -1.37 79.06
C THR A 2 0.78 -1.74 78.24
N LEU A 3 0.54 -1.02 77.15
CA LEU A 3 -0.56 -1.35 76.22
C LEU A 3 -0.37 -2.78 75.69
N PRO A 4 -1.44 -3.60 75.61
CA PRO A 4 -1.35 -4.96 75.12
C PRO A 4 -0.91 -5.03 73.65
N ALA A 5 -0.15 -6.06 73.30
CA ALA A 5 0.46 -6.28 71.97
C ALA A 5 -0.53 -6.22 70.79
N THR A 6 -1.83 -6.36 71.06
CA THR A 6 -2.94 -6.27 70.10
C THR A 6 -3.16 -4.84 69.58
N VAL A 7 -2.88 -3.80 70.38
CA VAL A 7 -3.07 -2.39 70.00
C VAL A 7 -1.94 -1.90 69.08
N THR A 8 -0.73 -2.42 69.25
CA THR A 8 0.42 -2.11 68.39
C THR A 8 0.30 -2.75 67.00
N LYS A 9 -0.33 -3.93 66.90
CA LYS A 9 -0.64 -4.56 65.60
C LYS A 9 -1.72 -3.78 64.81
N LEU A 10 -2.74 -3.24 65.47
CA LEU A 10 -3.77 -2.44 64.81
C LEU A 10 -3.24 -1.11 64.25
N LYS A 11 -2.34 -0.42 64.98
CA LYS A 11 -1.71 0.83 64.49
C LYS A 11 -0.82 0.61 63.28
N ARG A 12 -0.15 -0.55 63.18
CA ARG A 12 0.73 -0.90 62.05
C ARG A 12 -0.06 -1.29 60.79
N SER A 13 -1.15 -2.03 60.97
CA SER A 13 -2.09 -2.38 59.88
C SER A 13 -2.82 -1.14 59.31
N LEU A 14 -3.18 -0.17 60.17
CA LEU A 14 -3.80 1.08 59.71
C LEU A 14 -2.82 2.03 59.00
N SER A 15 -1.52 1.98 59.32
CA SER A 15 -0.48 2.75 58.59
C SER A 15 -0.06 2.12 57.26
N GLU A 16 -0.11 0.79 57.14
CA GLU A 16 0.18 0.06 55.89
C GLU A 16 -0.97 0.23 54.88
N ASN A 17 -2.23 0.19 55.33
CA ASN A 17 -3.40 0.45 54.47
C ASN A 17 -3.53 1.91 54.03
N ALA A 18 -3.03 2.88 54.81
CA ALA A 18 -3.05 4.30 54.43
C ALA A 18 -2.05 4.63 53.31
N LEU A 19 -1.00 3.83 53.14
CA LEU A 19 -0.03 3.97 52.05
C LEU A 19 -0.55 3.34 50.75
N GLU A 20 -1.21 2.19 50.83
CA GLU A 20 -1.86 1.53 49.69
C GLU A 20 -3.06 2.33 49.17
N ILE A 21 -3.87 2.93 50.04
CA ILE A 21 -5.02 3.76 49.64
C ILE A 21 -4.55 5.09 49.02
N ARG A 22 -3.40 5.65 49.44
CA ARG A 22 -2.80 6.84 48.82
C ARG A 22 -2.13 6.51 47.47
N ALA A 23 -1.57 5.31 47.30
CA ALA A 23 -1.04 4.87 46.02
C ALA A 23 -2.16 4.60 44.99
N ILE A 24 -3.29 4.03 45.42
CA ILE A 24 -4.45 3.77 44.55
C ILE A 24 -5.16 5.07 44.14
N LEU A 25 -5.24 6.08 45.03
CA LEU A 25 -5.80 7.40 44.68
C LEU A 25 -4.89 8.27 43.81
N VAL A 26 -3.56 8.13 43.91
CA VAL A 26 -2.62 8.82 42.99
C VAL A 26 -2.60 8.17 41.61
N VAL A 27 -2.77 6.84 41.53
CA VAL A 27 -2.94 6.13 40.26
C VAL A 27 -4.33 6.40 39.63
N ALA A 28 -5.37 6.59 40.43
CA ALA A 28 -6.72 6.94 39.93
C ALA A 28 -6.89 8.44 39.56
N CYS A 29 -6.10 9.36 40.13
CA CYS A 29 -6.14 10.78 39.79
C CYS A 29 -5.23 11.18 38.61
N LEU A 30 -4.26 10.34 38.21
CA LEU A 30 -3.47 10.55 36.99
C LEU A 30 -4.18 10.08 35.71
N THR A 31 -5.33 9.41 35.84
CA THR A 31 -6.18 9.00 34.71
C THR A 31 -7.35 9.96 34.41
N LEU A 32 -7.46 11.08 35.11
CA LEU A 32 -8.58 12.04 34.92
C LEU A 32 -8.16 13.48 34.59
N ALA A 33 -6.86 13.73 34.37
CA ALA A 33 -6.36 15.05 33.96
C ALA A 33 -5.16 14.93 33.02
N CYS A 34 -5.31 14.14 31.96
CA CYS A 34 -4.59 14.37 30.72
C CYS A 34 -5.53 13.92 29.61
N GLY A 35 -5.87 14.83 28.70
CA GLY A 35 -6.60 14.49 27.49
C GLY A 35 -5.74 13.55 26.66
N VAL A 36 -5.81 12.26 26.97
CA VAL A 36 -5.43 11.24 26.03
C VAL A 36 -6.53 11.29 25.00
N ALA A 37 -6.28 12.01 23.90
CA ALA A 37 -6.93 11.75 22.65
C ALA A 37 -7.01 10.23 22.56
N ARG A 38 -8.23 9.71 22.55
CA ARG A 38 -8.47 8.30 22.29
C ARG A 38 -7.80 8.06 20.95
N SER A 39 -6.56 7.58 20.95
CA SER A 39 -6.01 6.84 19.84
C SER A 39 -7.04 5.73 19.70
N ALA A 40 -7.96 5.93 18.77
CA ALA A 40 -8.82 4.86 18.34
C ALA A 40 -7.83 3.85 17.80
N SER A 41 -7.57 2.80 18.60
CA SER A 41 -6.95 1.62 18.07
C SER A 41 -7.71 1.30 16.80
N LEU A 42 -7.04 1.21 15.66
CA LEU A 42 -7.52 0.36 14.58
C LEU A 42 -6.79 -0.97 14.80
N PRO A 43 -7.25 -1.90 15.67
CA PRO A 43 -6.53 -3.14 15.87
C PRO A 43 -7.27 -4.24 15.09
N LEU A 44 -7.42 -4.02 13.78
CA LEU A 44 -7.75 -5.05 12.80
C LEU A 44 -7.00 -4.73 11.49
N PRO A 45 -6.52 -5.76 10.76
CA PRO A 45 -5.95 -5.54 9.45
C PRO A 45 -7.01 -4.91 8.53
N HIS A 46 -6.61 -3.94 7.72
CA HIS A 46 -7.51 -3.22 6.83
C HIS A 46 -6.86 -2.98 5.47
N PHE A 47 -7.69 -2.92 4.42
CA PHE A 47 -7.26 -2.41 3.13
C PHE A 47 -7.38 -0.89 3.11
N ILE A 48 -6.39 -0.23 2.54
CA ILE A 48 -6.49 1.13 2.05
C ILE A 48 -6.76 1.05 0.55
N VAL A 49 -7.76 1.77 0.07
CA VAL A 49 -8.20 1.79 -1.33
C VAL A 49 -8.26 3.22 -1.82
N SER A 50 -7.71 3.49 -3.01
CA SER A 50 -7.85 4.78 -3.68
C SER A 50 -9.14 4.83 -4.50
N ASP A 51 -9.98 5.81 -4.19
CA ASP A 51 -11.19 6.13 -4.95
C ASP A 51 -10.91 7.31 -5.90
N TYR A 52 -10.52 6.97 -7.12
CA TYR A 52 -9.99 7.92 -8.11
C TYR A 52 -10.98 9.01 -8.54
N HIS A 53 -12.28 8.71 -8.52
CA HIS A 53 -13.32 9.68 -8.86
C HIS A 53 -14.16 10.14 -7.66
N GLY A 54 -14.02 9.47 -6.52
CA GLY A 54 -14.59 9.92 -5.24
C GLY A 54 -13.66 10.85 -4.46
N ASP A 55 -12.43 11.09 -4.95
CA ASP A 55 -11.43 11.98 -4.34
C ASP A 55 -11.07 11.60 -2.89
N GLN A 56 -11.09 10.30 -2.60
CA GLN A 56 -10.92 9.75 -1.26
C GLN A 56 -9.95 8.58 -1.21
N ILE A 57 -9.25 8.49 -0.09
CA ILE A 57 -8.51 7.30 0.34
C ILE A 57 -9.36 6.63 1.41
N ARG A 58 -9.87 5.44 1.11
CA ARG A 58 -10.86 4.75 1.94
C ARG A 58 -10.28 3.53 2.62
N ARG A 59 -10.83 3.19 3.77
CA ARG A 59 -10.45 2.01 4.55
C ARG A 59 -11.57 0.99 4.59
N TYR A 60 -11.19 -0.26 4.39
CA TYR A 60 -12.10 -1.40 4.44
C TYR A 60 -11.51 -2.48 5.34
N ASP A 61 -12.35 -3.14 6.13
CA ASP A 61 -11.95 -4.27 6.96
C ASP A 61 -11.38 -5.39 6.09
N ALA A 62 -10.18 -5.90 6.41
CA ALA A 62 -9.47 -6.82 5.50
C ALA A 62 -10.11 -8.21 5.41
N VAL A 63 -11.01 -8.55 6.33
CA VAL A 63 -11.68 -9.84 6.37
C VAL A 63 -13.02 -9.75 5.66
N THR A 64 -13.82 -8.74 6.01
CA THR A 64 -15.22 -8.61 5.60
C THR A 64 -15.43 -7.70 4.40
N GLY A 65 -14.45 -6.84 4.08
CA GLY A 65 -14.57 -5.83 3.02
C GLY A 65 -15.56 -4.71 3.35
N ASN A 66 -16.01 -4.61 4.60
CA ASN A 66 -16.88 -3.54 5.04
C ASN A 66 -16.11 -2.22 5.15
N TYR A 67 -16.73 -1.12 4.72
CA TYR A 67 -16.19 0.22 4.89
C TYR A 67 -15.98 0.54 6.38
N ILE A 68 -14.82 1.12 6.70
CA ILE A 68 -14.44 1.57 8.04
C ILE A 68 -14.61 3.09 8.11
N ASP A 69 -13.76 3.81 7.37
CA ASP A 69 -13.71 5.27 7.33
C ASP A 69 -12.97 5.77 6.07
N THR A 70 -12.89 7.09 5.95
CA THR A 70 -12.03 7.77 4.97
C THR A 70 -10.76 8.20 5.68
N LEU A 71 -9.62 7.70 5.20
CA LEU A 71 -8.30 8.05 5.72
C LEU A 71 -7.92 9.48 5.34
N ALA A 72 -8.07 9.85 4.07
CA ALA A 72 -7.70 11.17 3.57
C ALA A 72 -8.53 11.56 2.34
N GLU A 73 -8.68 12.85 2.11
CA GLU A 73 -9.28 13.39 0.88
C GLU A 73 -8.15 13.82 -0.07
N ILE A 74 -7.98 13.09 -1.17
CA ILE A 74 -6.95 13.34 -2.17
C ILE A 74 -7.62 13.31 -3.54
N PRO A 75 -7.67 14.45 -4.25
CA PRO A 75 -8.24 14.50 -5.59
C PRO A 75 -7.55 13.54 -6.54
N ASN A 76 -8.33 12.85 -7.37
CA ASN A 76 -7.83 11.99 -8.43
C ASN A 76 -6.75 10.98 -7.98
N ALA A 77 -6.91 10.46 -6.76
CA ALA A 77 -6.02 9.49 -6.17
C ALA A 77 -5.96 8.22 -7.02
N ALA A 78 -4.83 7.99 -7.69
CA ALA A 78 -4.61 6.82 -8.52
C ALA A 78 -3.84 5.75 -7.74
N GLU A 79 -2.53 5.71 -7.89
CA GLU A 79 -1.69 4.67 -7.30
C GLU A 79 -1.20 5.04 -5.90
N MET A 80 -1.03 4.01 -5.09
CA MET A 80 -0.60 4.11 -3.71
C MET A 80 0.56 3.17 -3.41
N VAL A 81 1.53 3.63 -2.62
CA VAL A 81 2.63 2.80 -2.13
C VAL A 81 3.01 3.22 -0.71
N VAL A 82 3.31 2.24 0.15
CA VAL A 82 3.85 2.52 1.48
C VAL A 82 5.36 2.73 1.37
N GLY A 83 5.84 3.86 1.88
CA GLY A 83 7.25 4.18 1.91
C GLY A 83 8.03 3.49 3.02
N PRO A 84 9.36 3.46 2.93
CA PRO A 84 10.23 2.88 3.97
C PRO A 84 10.14 3.63 5.32
N ASP A 85 9.61 4.84 5.30
CA ASP A 85 9.34 5.69 6.46
C ASP A 85 7.98 5.39 7.12
N GLY A 86 7.20 4.44 6.58
CA GLY A 86 5.88 4.06 7.08
C GLY A 86 4.75 5.03 6.70
N PHE A 87 4.99 5.99 5.80
CA PHE A 87 3.93 6.84 5.26
C PHE A 87 3.35 6.25 3.98
N LEU A 88 2.11 6.62 3.67
CA LEU A 88 1.47 6.30 2.42
C LEU A 88 1.78 7.39 1.39
N TYR A 89 2.30 7.01 0.24
CA TYR A 89 2.51 7.89 -0.90
C TYR A 89 1.39 7.67 -1.90
N VAL A 90 0.73 8.75 -2.31
CA VAL A 90 -0.45 8.70 -3.18
C VAL A 90 -0.24 9.63 -4.37
N SER A 91 -0.42 9.11 -5.58
CA SER A 91 -0.36 9.94 -6.78
C SER A 91 -1.68 10.67 -7.02
N ASP A 92 -1.63 12.00 -7.07
CA ASP A 92 -2.71 12.85 -7.59
C ASP A 92 -2.53 12.97 -9.11
N PHE A 93 -3.37 12.25 -9.85
CA PHE A 93 -3.22 12.08 -11.29
C PHE A 93 -3.41 13.39 -12.05
N GLN A 94 -4.40 14.22 -11.73
CA GLN A 94 -4.63 15.45 -12.51
C GLN A 94 -3.81 16.62 -12.02
N GLY A 95 -3.61 16.73 -10.70
CA GLY A 95 -2.76 17.75 -10.12
C GLY A 95 -1.27 17.53 -10.36
N ARG A 96 -0.87 16.34 -10.86
CA ARG A 96 0.52 15.96 -11.17
C ARG A 96 1.42 16.11 -9.94
N ARG A 97 0.94 15.56 -8.83
CA ARG A 97 1.61 15.61 -7.53
C ARG A 97 1.70 14.21 -6.94
N ILE A 98 2.58 14.08 -5.96
CA ILE A 98 2.59 12.93 -5.06
C ILE A 98 2.39 13.48 -3.65
N HIS A 99 1.35 13.00 -2.99
CA HIS A 99 1.07 13.28 -1.59
C HIS A 99 1.76 12.25 -0.71
N ARG A 100 2.24 12.69 0.46
CA ARG A 100 2.68 11.82 1.57
C ARG A 100 1.65 11.95 2.68
N VAL A 101 1.11 10.84 3.13
CA VAL A 101 -0.04 10.73 4.03
C VAL A 101 0.36 9.91 5.25
N ASN A 102 0.14 10.48 6.43
CA ASN A 102 0.27 9.74 7.67
C ASN A 102 -0.89 8.74 7.77
N MET A 103 -0.58 7.44 7.77
CA MET A 103 -1.62 6.41 7.78
C MET A 103 -2.42 6.40 9.08
N ASP A 104 -1.88 6.82 10.22
CA ASP A 104 -2.64 6.79 11.48
C ASP A 104 -3.67 7.92 11.58
N THR A 105 -3.30 9.10 11.09
CA THR A 105 -4.07 10.34 11.30
C THR A 105 -4.76 10.86 10.05
N GLY A 106 -4.39 10.38 8.86
CA GLY A 106 -4.89 10.91 7.59
C GLY A 106 -4.25 12.22 7.16
N ALA A 107 -3.37 12.81 7.97
CA ALA A 107 -2.72 14.07 7.64
C ALA A 107 -1.89 13.93 6.35
N SER A 108 -2.19 14.76 5.34
CA SER A 108 -1.52 14.73 4.04
C SER A 108 -0.72 16.01 3.78
N THR A 109 0.38 15.85 3.06
CA THR A 109 1.21 16.95 2.53
C THR A 109 1.59 16.64 1.10
N VAL A 110 1.70 17.67 0.26
CA VAL A 110 2.32 17.51 -1.07
C VAL A 110 3.81 17.25 -0.86
N PHE A 111 4.28 16.08 -1.31
CA PHE A 111 5.67 15.65 -1.15
C PHE A 111 6.49 15.95 -2.39
N ILE A 112 5.92 15.68 -3.57
CA ILE A 112 6.51 16.05 -4.86
C ILE A 112 5.48 16.85 -5.64
N GLU A 113 5.90 18.02 -6.11
CA GLU A 113 5.20 18.81 -7.11
C GLU A 113 6.16 19.27 -8.21
N GLY A 114 5.66 19.33 -9.44
CA GLY A 114 6.45 19.76 -10.59
C GLY A 114 7.41 18.69 -11.12
N GLY A 115 8.54 19.14 -11.68
CA GLY A 115 9.43 18.30 -12.48
C GLY A 115 8.75 17.84 -13.78
N THR A 116 9.03 16.61 -14.20
CA THR A 116 8.46 16.01 -15.41
C THR A 116 7.34 15.01 -15.12
N LEU A 117 6.71 15.09 -13.93
CA LEU A 117 5.52 14.29 -13.60
C LEU A 117 4.43 14.52 -14.65
N ALA A 118 3.90 13.43 -15.20
CA ALA A 118 2.86 13.50 -16.20
C ALA A 118 1.76 12.50 -15.86
N ASN A 119 0.71 13.03 -15.26
CA ASN A 119 -0.44 12.28 -14.79
C ASN A 119 -0.02 10.97 -14.11
N PRO A 120 0.67 11.05 -12.96
CA PRO A 120 1.34 9.91 -12.37
C PRO A 120 0.30 8.87 -11.95
N ARG A 121 0.23 7.77 -12.69
CA ARG A 121 -0.50 6.55 -12.30
C ARG A 121 0.44 5.46 -11.82
N GLY A 122 1.75 5.55 -12.09
CA GLY A 122 2.75 4.65 -11.56
C GLY A 122 3.63 5.37 -10.56
N ILE A 123 3.65 4.90 -9.31
CA ILE A 123 4.64 5.26 -8.29
C ILE A 123 5.10 4.00 -7.54
N ILE A 124 6.39 3.89 -7.22
CA ILE A 124 6.94 2.78 -6.42
C ILE A 124 8.27 3.16 -5.80
N PHE A 125 8.59 2.62 -4.62
CA PHE A 125 9.95 2.66 -4.09
C PHE A 125 10.80 1.57 -4.73
N GLY A 126 11.95 1.95 -5.29
CA GLY A 126 12.86 1.02 -5.94
C GLY A 126 13.84 0.36 -4.96
N PRO A 127 14.66 -0.59 -5.45
CA PRO A 127 15.61 -1.35 -4.63
C PRO A 127 16.72 -0.48 -4.00
N ASN A 128 16.95 0.71 -4.55
CA ASN A 128 17.88 1.70 -3.99
C ASN A 128 17.25 2.60 -2.91
N GLY A 129 15.96 2.40 -2.59
CA GLY A 129 15.23 3.18 -1.59
C GLY A 129 14.69 4.52 -2.07
N ASN A 130 14.89 4.89 -3.34
CA ASN A 130 14.33 6.09 -3.95
C ASN A 130 12.90 5.87 -4.44
N LEU A 131 12.16 6.97 -4.60
CA LEU A 131 10.80 6.96 -5.14
C LEU A 131 10.84 7.15 -6.66
N PHE A 132 10.25 6.21 -7.38
CA PHE A 132 10.12 6.27 -8.84
C PHE A 132 8.70 6.68 -9.19
N ALA A 133 8.55 7.58 -10.16
CA ALA A 133 7.26 8.07 -10.59
C ALA A 133 7.19 8.23 -12.11
N ARG A 134 6.00 8.02 -12.66
CA ARG A 134 5.72 8.23 -14.08
C ARG A 134 5.94 9.70 -14.49
N GLY A 135 6.79 9.90 -15.50
CA GLY A 135 6.83 11.12 -16.31
C GLY A 135 6.13 10.93 -17.67
N SER A 136 6.22 11.92 -18.56
CA SER A 136 5.53 11.86 -19.87
C SER A 136 5.97 10.66 -20.70
N ASP A 137 7.28 10.56 -20.94
CA ASP A 137 7.91 9.50 -21.75
C ASP A 137 9.16 8.94 -21.04
N GLN A 138 9.06 8.82 -19.73
CA GLN A 138 10.17 8.42 -18.86
C GLN A 138 9.63 7.96 -17.50
N ILE A 139 10.47 7.21 -16.79
CA ILE A 139 10.29 6.98 -15.35
C ILE A 139 11.32 7.83 -14.62
N ASN A 140 10.81 8.75 -13.79
CA ASN A 140 11.60 9.65 -12.98
C ASN A 140 12.00 9.02 -11.66
N GLU A 141 13.13 9.44 -11.12
CA GLU A 141 13.62 9.07 -9.81
C GLU A 141 13.71 10.29 -8.89
N TYR A 142 13.27 10.11 -7.65
CA TYR A 142 13.23 11.13 -6.61
C TYR A 142 13.83 10.61 -5.31
N ASP A 143 14.52 11.49 -4.61
CA ASP A 143 15.02 11.21 -3.26
C ASP A 143 13.86 10.95 -2.30
N SER A 144 13.88 9.81 -1.61
CA SER A 144 12.76 9.36 -0.78
C SER A 144 12.58 10.16 0.51
N GLY A 145 13.61 10.87 0.98
CA GLY A 145 13.53 11.69 2.19
C GLY A 145 13.05 13.11 1.93
N THR A 146 13.43 13.68 0.78
CA THR A 146 13.26 15.10 0.47
C THR A 146 12.30 15.37 -0.69
N GLY A 147 12.01 14.38 -1.53
CA GLY A 147 11.23 14.54 -2.75
C GLY A 147 12.00 15.25 -3.88
N ALA A 148 13.31 15.46 -3.73
CA ALA A 148 14.13 16.10 -4.76
C ALA A 148 14.23 15.23 -6.01
N PHE A 149 14.06 15.82 -7.19
CA PHE A 149 14.24 15.13 -8.47
C PHE A 149 15.71 14.79 -8.70
N LEU A 150 16.01 13.50 -8.89
CA LEU A 150 17.38 12.98 -9.08
C LEU A 150 17.71 12.77 -10.57
N GLY A 151 16.69 12.59 -11.40
CA GLY A 151 16.84 12.40 -12.84
C GLY A 151 15.80 11.44 -13.41
N ALA A 152 15.87 11.20 -14.71
CA ALA A 152 15.15 10.11 -15.34
C ALA A 152 15.93 8.81 -15.14
N PHE A 153 15.29 7.79 -14.57
CA PHE A 153 15.86 6.45 -14.46
C PHE A 153 15.92 5.77 -15.83
N THR A 154 14.83 5.86 -16.59
CA THR A 154 14.77 5.42 -17.99
C THR A 154 13.97 6.42 -18.82
N SER A 155 14.38 6.59 -20.08
CA SER A 155 13.76 7.48 -21.07
C SER A 155 14.06 6.98 -22.49
N GLY A 156 13.47 7.61 -23.50
CA GLY A 156 13.76 7.35 -24.90
C GLY A 156 12.65 6.59 -25.64
N PRO A 157 12.92 6.08 -26.85
CA PRO A 157 11.87 5.56 -27.75
C PRO A 157 11.03 4.41 -27.17
N ALA A 158 11.61 3.62 -26.26
CA ALA A 158 10.91 2.52 -25.61
C ALA A 158 9.94 2.99 -24.50
N MET A 159 9.94 4.28 -24.14
CA MET A 159 9.13 4.89 -23.09
C MET A 159 8.03 5.79 -23.64
N GLU A 160 7.44 5.47 -24.79
CA GLU A 160 6.22 6.15 -25.24
C GLU A 160 5.04 5.77 -24.35
N ALA A 161 4.43 6.77 -23.69
CA ALA A 161 3.24 6.61 -22.84
C ALA A 161 3.32 5.44 -21.83
N PRO A 162 4.31 5.41 -20.91
CA PRO A 162 4.33 4.47 -19.80
C PRO A 162 3.04 4.63 -18.99
N ILE A 163 2.53 3.58 -18.33
CA ILE A 163 1.30 3.67 -17.52
C ILE A 163 1.57 3.27 -16.07
N ALA A 164 2.03 2.03 -15.88
CA ALA A 164 2.36 1.46 -14.58
C ALA A 164 3.66 0.65 -14.70
N PHE A 165 4.33 0.46 -13.58
CA PHE A 165 5.61 -0.23 -13.54
C PHE A 165 5.89 -0.86 -12.19
N ARG A 166 6.74 -1.90 -12.19
CA ARG A 166 7.17 -2.65 -11.00
C ARG A 166 8.61 -3.09 -11.13
N PHE A 167 9.31 -3.07 -10.00
CA PHE A 167 10.62 -3.71 -9.89
C PHE A 167 10.46 -5.21 -9.60
N GLY A 168 11.23 -6.02 -10.31
CA GLY A 168 11.53 -7.40 -9.97
C GLY A 168 12.52 -7.52 -8.81
N PRO A 169 12.60 -8.71 -8.19
CA PRO A 169 13.53 -8.97 -7.09
C PRO A 169 15.01 -8.85 -7.50
N ASP A 170 15.31 -8.91 -8.80
CA ASP A 170 16.63 -8.73 -9.39
C ASP A 170 16.94 -7.25 -9.73
N GLY A 171 16.03 -6.33 -9.42
CA GLY A 171 16.15 -4.91 -9.76
C GLY A 171 15.76 -4.58 -11.20
N THR A 172 15.30 -5.55 -11.99
CA THR A 172 14.70 -5.30 -13.30
C THR A 172 13.45 -4.43 -13.15
N LEU A 173 13.29 -3.39 -13.96
CA LEU A 173 12.06 -2.62 -14.04
C LEU A 173 11.19 -3.12 -15.20
N TYR A 174 9.96 -3.55 -14.91
CA TYR A 174 8.94 -3.87 -15.89
C TYR A 174 7.97 -2.71 -16.00
N VAL A 175 7.77 -2.19 -17.21
CA VAL A 175 6.87 -1.07 -17.49
C VAL A 175 5.82 -1.52 -18.48
N VAL A 176 4.54 -1.41 -18.13
CA VAL A 176 3.49 -1.48 -19.14
C VAL A 176 3.38 -0.12 -19.83
N ARG A 177 3.46 -0.13 -21.16
CA ARG A 177 3.28 1.07 -21.98
C ARG A 177 2.03 0.96 -22.84
N GLY A 178 1.43 2.10 -23.13
CA GLY A 178 0.35 2.22 -24.10
C GLY A 178 -0.95 2.79 -23.55
N TYR A 179 -1.26 4.01 -23.97
CA TYR A 179 -2.61 4.57 -23.93
C TYR A 179 -2.93 5.16 -25.30
N SER A 180 -3.11 4.25 -26.27
CA SER A 180 -3.69 4.38 -27.62
C SER A 180 -3.55 5.73 -28.38
N PRO A 181 -3.25 5.70 -29.70
CA PRO A 181 -2.91 4.53 -30.52
C PRO A 181 -1.41 4.20 -30.40
N GLY A 182 -1.05 2.92 -30.37
CA GLY A 182 0.35 2.49 -30.33
C GLY A 182 0.50 1.04 -29.91
N ASP A 183 1.73 0.54 -29.96
CA ASP A 183 2.08 -0.79 -29.47
C ASP A 183 1.93 -0.81 -27.94
N HIS A 184 1.12 -1.75 -27.45
CA HIS A 184 0.99 -1.98 -26.02
C HIS A 184 1.88 -3.17 -25.65
N THR A 185 2.92 -2.93 -24.85
CA THR A 185 3.87 -3.98 -24.45
C THR A 185 4.22 -3.87 -22.98
N VAL A 186 4.81 -4.94 -22.45
CA VAL A 186 5.69 -4.81 -21.29
C VAL A 186 7.10 -4.55 -21.82
N VAL A 187 7.71 -3.48 -21.35
CA VAL A 187 9.11 -3.13 -21.61
C VAL A 187 9.93 -3.45 -20.38
N LYS A 188 11.04 -4.16 -20.57
CA LYS A 188 11.98 -4.57 -19.53
C LYS A 188 13.20 -3.67 -19.56
N PHE A 189 13.56 -3.11 -18.41
CA PHE A 189 14.82 -2.38 -18.19
C PHE A 189 15.64 -3.07 -17.11
N ASP A 190 16.96 -2.98 -17.22
CA ASP A 190 17.85 -3.46 -16.17
C ASP A 190 17.86 -2.52 -14.94
N SER A 191 18.61 -2.91 -13.91
CA SER A 191 18.74 -2.14 -12.66
C SER A 191 19.41 -0.76 -12.82
N THR A 192 19.94 -0.46 -14.01
CA THR A 192 20.53 0.84 -14.36
C THR A 192 19.65 1.65 -15.31
N GLY A 193 18.43 1.15 -15.61
CA GLY A 193 17.47 1.81 -16.47
C GLY A 193 17.73 1.63 -17.96
N GLN A 194 18.61 0.72 -18.37
CA GLN A 194 18.86 0.44 -19.79
C GLN A 194 17.82 -0.54 -20.35
N TYR A 195 17.36 -0.30 -21.57
CA TYR A 195 16.41 -1.18 -22.27
C TYR A 195 17.01 -2.57 -22.46
N VAL A 196 16.23 -3.60 -22.16
CA VAL A 196 16.62 -5.01 -22.30
C VAL A 196 15.80 -5.69 -23.38
N ALA A 197 14.48 -5.64 -23.26
CA ALA A 197 13.55 -6.35 -24.15
C ALA A 197 12.14 -5.77 -24.05
N GLU A 198 11.28 -6.14 -24.98
CA GLU A 198 9.83 -5.95 -24.89
C GLU A 198 9.09 -7.23 -25.28
N PHE A 199 7.90 -7.43 -24.72
CA PHE A 199 7.09 -8.62 -24.97
C PHE A 199 5.59 -8.34 -24.76
N GLY A 200 4.77 -9.33 -25.13
CA GLY A 200 3.33 -9.33 -24.83
C GLY A 200 2.46 -8.52 -25.78
N ALA A 201 2.99 -8.00 -26.89
CA ALA A 201 2.25 -7.15 -27.84
C ALA A 201 0.90 -7.74 -28.31
N ALA A 202 0.81 -9.06 -28.45
CA ALA A 202 -0.42 -9.75 -28.88
C ALA A 202 -1.48 -9.94 -27.77
N TYR A 203 -1.14 -9.64 -26.51
CA TYR A 203 -1.95 -9.98 -25.33
C TYR A 203 -2.18 -8.79 -24.40
N ILE A 204 -1.65 -7.62 -24.74
CA ILE A 204 -1.72 -6.43 -23.92
C ILE A 204 -2.58 -5.40 -24.65
N HIS A 205 -3.67 -4.98 -24.03
CA HIS A 205 -4.68 -4.13 -24.66
C HIS A 205 -5.11 -3.03 -23.68
N LYS A 206 -4.62 -1.81 -23.90
CA LYS A 206 -4.79 -0.65 -22.99
C LYS A 206 -4.48 -1.01 -21.53
N PRO A 207 -3.24 -1.43 -21.24
CA PRO A 207 -2.87 -1.88 -19.91
C PRO A 207 -3.02 -0.75 -18.91
N GLN A 208 -3.45 -1.07 -17.69
CA GLN A 208 -3.54 -0.11 -16.60
C GLN A 208 -2.63 -0.39 -15.43
N ASN A 209 -2.30 -1.66 -15.22
CA ASN A 209 -1.50 -2.08 -14.09
C ASN A 209 -0.66 -3.28 -14.46
N ILE A 210 0.44 -3.44 -13.74
CA ILE A 210 1.30 -4.62 -13.76
C ILE A 210 1.72 -4.92 -12.32
N VAL A 211 1.65 -6.18 -11.90
CA VAL A 211 2.10 -6.63 -10.59
C VAL A 211 2.90 -7.92 -10.72
N LEU A 212 3.82 -8.15 -9.78
CA LEU A 212 4.44 -9.46 -9.60
C LEU A 212 3.57 -10.30 -8.68
N GLY A 213 3.20 -11.49 -9.13
CA GLY A 213 2.52 -12.48 -8.32
C GLY A 213 3.47 -13.16 -7.33
N PRO A 214 2.91 -13.90 -6.35
CA PRO A 214 3.70 -14.67 -5.37
C PRO A 214 4.50 -15.83 -6.02
N ASP A 215 4.14 -16.21 -7.24
CA ASP A 215 4.86 -17.17 -8.10
C ASP A 215 6.07 -16.54 -8.82
N GLY A 216 6.22 -15.22 -8.75
CA GLY A 216 7.27 -14.47 -9.44
C GLY A 216 6.90 -14.09 -10.88
N ASP A 217 5.68 -14.37 -11.33
CA ASP A 217 5.19 -14.03 -12.66
C ASP A 217 4.57 -12.63 -12.72
N LEU A 218 4.46 -12.08 -13.92
CA LEU A 218 3.88 -10.77 -14.17
C LEU A 218 2.40 -10.90 -14.53
N TYR A 219 1.57 -10.11 -13.88
CA TYR A 219 0.13 -10.04 -14.13
C TYR A 219 -0.22 -8.63 -14.59
N VAL A 220 -0.85 -8.53 -15.76
CA VAL A 220 -1.21 -7.25 -16.39
C VAL A 220 -2.73 -7.13 -16.46
N ALA A 221 -3.26 -5.99 -16.04
CA ALA A 221 -4.68 -5.65 -16.18
C ALA A 221 -4.93 -4.89 -17.49
N ASN A 222 -5.73 -5.46 -18.38
CA ASN A 222 -6.14 -4.85 -19.65
C ASN A 222 -7.51 -4.19 -19.54
N GLN A 223 -7.70 -3.06 -20.24
CA GLN A 223 -8.93 -2.26 -20.19
C GLN A 223 -9.52 -1.94 -21.57
N GLN A 224 -9.24 -2.75 -22.58
CA GLN A 224 -9.83 -2.52 -23.89
C GLN A 224 -11.29 -2.96 -23.91
N SER A 225 -12.19 -2.04 -23.57
CA SER A 225 -13.62 -2.30 -23.68
C SER A 225 -14.07 -2.36 -25.15
N PRO A 226 -14.98 -3.30 -25.52
CA PRO A 226 -15.56 -4.37 -24.71
C PRO A 226 -14.82 -5.72 -24.82
N THR A 227 -13.69 -5.77 -25.52
CA THR A 227 -13.08 -7.03 -25.99
C THR A 227 -12.12 -7.66 -25.00
N ASP A 228 -11.33 -6.86 -24.28
CA ASP A 228 -10.22 -7.32 -23.45
C ASP A 228 -10.23 -6.58 -22.11
N LEU A 229 -11.24 -6.92 -21.30
CA LEU A 229 -11.30 -6.61 -19.87
C LEU A 229 -10.84 -7.84 -19.09
N ASP A 230 -9.54 -8.08 -19.11
CA ASP A 230 -8.95 -9.31 -18.60
C ASP A 230 -7.66 -9.07 -17.79
N ILE A 231 -7.24 -10.10 -17.06
CA ILE A 231 -5.93 -10.17 -16.42
C ILE A 231 -5.13 -11.25 -17.12
N VAL A 232 -3.97 -10.89 -17.68
CA VAL A 232 -3.08 -11.83 -18.38
C VAL A 232 -1.80 -12.08 -17.57
N GLN A 233 -1.25 -13.28 -17.68
CA GLN A 233 -0.05 -13.72 -16.97
C GLN A 233 1.10 -13.98 -17.94
N PHE A 234 2.27 -13.50 -17.58
CA PHE A 234 3.54 -13.75 -18.27
C PHE A 234 4.56 -14.32 -17.31
N ASP A 235 5.38 -15.25 -17.80
CA ASP A 235 6.52 -15.77 -17.05
C ASP A 235 7.45 -14.62 -16.66
N GLY A 236 7.68 -14.43 -15.36
CA GLY A 236 8.39 -13.25 -14.87
C GLY A 236 9.86 -13.20 -15.26
N ARG A 237 10.45 -14.34 -15.67
CA ARG A 237 11.87 -14.45 -16.03
C ARG A 237 12.08 -14.20 -17.53
N THR A 238 11.23 -14.78 -18.36
CA THR A 238 11.36 -14.84 -19.82
C THR A 238 10.43 -13.87 -20.55
N GLY A 239 9.35 -13.43 -19.92
CA GLY A 239 8.30 -12.62 -20.57
C GLY A 239 7.37 -13.42 -21.49
N ALA A 240 7.45 -14.76 -21.48
CA ALA A 240 6.57 -15.60 -22.27
C ALA A 240 5.13 -15.50 -21.75
N PHE A 241 4.15 -15.35 -22.65
CA PHE A 241 2.74 -15.42 -22.26
C PHE A 241 2.40 -16.81 -21.75
N ILE A 242 1.76 -16.88 -20.57
CA ILE A 242 1.34 -18.13 -19.95
C ILE A 242 -0.14 -18.37 -20.27
N ARG A 243 -1.02 -17.44 -19.88
CA ARG A 243 -2.47 -17.56 -20.04
C ARG A 243 -3.19 -16.24 -19.75
N THR A 244 -4.45 -16.18 -20.15
CA THR A 244 -5.43 -15.27 -19.55
C THR A 244 -5.89 -15.86 -18.22
N VAL A 245 -5.67 -15.14 -17.13
CA VAL A 245 -5.96 -15.56 -15.76
C VAL A 245 -7.42 -15.32 -15.43
N VAL A 246 -7.89 -14.10 -15.68
CA VAL A 246 -9.29 -13.70 -15.41
C VAL A 246 -9.86 -13.13 -16.69
N SER A 247 -10.97 -13.70 -17.15
CA SER A 247 -11.80 -13.16 -18.22
C SER A 247 -13.25 -13.31 -17.78
N ASP A 248 -13.75 -12.30 -17.06
CA ASP A 248 -15.09 -12.29 -16.50
C ASP A 248 -15.97 -11.31 -17.29
N PRO A 249 -17.10 -11.75 -17.86
CA PRO A 249 -18.06 -10.85 -18.51
C PRO A 249 -18.58 -9.72 -17.62
N LEU A 250 -18.50 -9.87 -16.29
CA LEU A 250 -18.87 -8.84 -15.31
C LEU A 250 -17.72 -7.89 -14.97
N MET A 251 -16.51 -8.13 -15.49
CA MET A 251 -15.36 -7.25 -15.26
C MET A 251 -15.62 -5.87 -15.85
N SER A 252 -15.31 -4.83 -15.08
CA SER A 252 -15.44 -3.44 -15.52
C SER A 252 -14.19 -2.68 -15.13
N ASN A 253 -13.42 -2.24 -16.14
CA ASN A 253 -12.20 -1.44 -15.95
C ASN A 253 -11.30 -1.99 -14.83
N PRO A 254 -10.67 -3.17 -14.99
CA PRO A 254 -9.75 -3.71 -13.99
C PRO A 254 -8.52 -2.80 -13.84
N LEU A 255 -8.15 -2.48 -12.60
CA LEU A 255 -7.07 -1.54 -12.26
C LEU A 255 -6.10 -2.19 -11.28
N GLY A 256 -6.28 -1.94 -9.99
CA GLY A 256 -5.45 -2.45 -8.92
C GLY A 256 -5.60 -3.96 -8.78
N LEU A 257 -4.46 -4.64 -8.67
CA LEU A 257 -4.36 -6.08 -8.48
C LEU A 257 -3.67 -6.34 -7.15
N TYR A 258 -4.27 -7.19 -6.30
CA TYR A 258 -3.68 -7.58 -5.03
C TYR A 258 -3.84 -9.08 -4.77
N PHE A 259 -2.71 -9.77 -4.61
CA PHE A 259 -2.68 -11.18 -4.24
C PHE A 259 -2.80 -11.34 -2.74
N ARG A 260 -3.81 -12.09 -2.31
CA ARG A 260 -3.95 -12.53 -0.93
C ARG A 260 -3.08 -13.76 -0.69
N ASN A 261 -2.66 -13.94 0.56
CA ASN A 261 -1.88 -15.11 0.99
C ASN A 261 -2.67 -16.43 0.88
N ASP A 262 -4.00 -16.37 0.77
CA ASP A 262 -4.87 -17.53 0.55
C ASP A 262 -4.93 -17.98 -0.92
N GLY A 263 -4.23 -17.30 -1.83
CA GLY A 263 -4.22 -17.59 -3.27
C GLY A 263 -5.30 -16.86 -4.07
N SER A 264 -6.13 -16.04 -3.44
CA SER A 264 -7.11 -15.22 -4.15
C SER A 264 -6.49 -13.96 -4.73
N LEU A 265 -6.97 -13.54 -5.89
CA LEU A 265 -6.67 -12.25 -6.51
C LEU A 265 -7.83 -11.27 -6.29
N LEU A 266 -7.55 -10.15 -5.63
CA LEU A 266 -8.46 -9.01 -5.58
C LEU A 266 -8.22 -8.10 -6.78
N VAL A 267 -9.29 -7.71 -7.46
CA VAL A 267 -9.26 -6.82 -8.62
C VAL A 267 -10.14 -5.61 -8.35
N ALA A 268 -9.52 -4.45 -8.20
CA ALA A 268 -10.22 -3.18 -8.15
C ALA A 268 -10.82 -2.87 -9.53
N SER A 269 -12.12 -2.56 -9.54
CA SER A 269 -12.92 -2.39 -10.75
C SER A 269 -13.57 -0.99 -10.76
N GLY A 270 -13.85 -0.47 -11.95
CA GLY A 270 -14.46 0.85 -12.14
C GLY A 270 -15.97 0.93 -11.88
N ASP A 271 -16.55 -0.04 -11.17
CA ASP A 271 -17.99 -0.19 -10.96
C ASP A 271 -18.36 -0.48 -9.49
N GLN A 272 -17.75 0.28 -8.57
CA GLN A 272 -18.04 0.25 -7.12
C GLN A 272 -17.63 -1.03 -6.40
N ARG A 273 -16.81 -1.85 -7.07
CA ARG A 273 -16.44 -3.18 -6.59
C ARG A 273 -14.95 -3.41 -6.53
N ILE A 274 -14.58 -4.21 -5.55
CA ILE A 274 -13.34 -4.98 -5.56
C ILE A 274 -13.77 -6.44 -5.62
N ARG A 275 -13.50 -7.09 -6.74
CA ARG A 275 -13.88 -8.49 -6.99
C ARG A 275 -12.78 -9.44 -6.52
N THR A 276 -13.18 -10.63 -6.10
CA THR A 276 -12.28 -11.72 -5.73
C THR A 276 -12.33 -12.80 -6.80
N TYR A 277 -11.15 -13.29 -7.19
CA TYR A 277 -10.98 -14.39 -8.11
C TYR A 277 -10.05 -15.43 -7.52
N ASP A 278 -10.30 -16.71 -7.84
CA ASP A 278 -9.31 -17.75 -7.64
C ASP A 278 -8.23 -17.61 -8.72
N VAL A 279 -6.96 -17.38 -8.33
CA VAL A 279 -5.91 -17.12 -9.32
C VAL A 279 -5.65 -18.33 -10.22
N GLN A 280 -5.83 -19.56 -9.74
CA GLN A 280 -5.49 -20.76 -10.48
C GLN A 280 -6.51 -21.06 -11.58
N THR A 281 -7.79 -20.95 -11.23
CA THR A 281 -8.90 -21.26 -12.12
C THR A 281 -9.44 -20.04 -12.87
N GLY A 282 -9.16 -18.83 -12.38
CA GLY A 282 -9.73 -17.59 -12.92
C GLY A 282 -11.17 -17.34 -12.54
N ALA A 283 -11.76 -18.21 -11.72
CA ALA A 283 -13.18 -18.15 -11.36
C ALA A 283 -13.44 -16.98 -10.42
N TYR A 284 -14.50 -16.21 -10.71
CA TYR A 284 -15.05 -15.22 -9.79
C TYR A 284 -15.60 -15.92 -8.53
N THR A 285 -15.15 -15.49 -7.35
CA THR A 285 -15.55 -16.08 -6.06
C THR A 285 -16.41 -15.16 -5.20
N GLY A 286 -16.61 -13.92 -5.62
CA GLY A 286 -17.47 -12.95 -4.94
C GLY A 286 -16.89 -11.53 -4.92
N ASP A 287 -17.73 -10.57 -4.58
CA ASP A 287 -17.30 -9.20 -4.31
C ASP A 287 -16.69 -9.14 -2.91
N PHE A 288 -15.43 -8.70 -2.82
CA PHE A 288 -14.81 -8.36 -1.53
C PHE A 288 -15.36 -7.04 -1.01
N VAL A 289 -15.34 -6.01 -1.86
CA VAL A 289 -16.01 -4.72 -1.59
C VAL A 289 -17.13 -4.55 -2.59
N ASN A 290 -18.30 -4.17 -2.11
CA ASN A 290 -19.43 -3.68 -2.90
C ASN A 290 -19.99 -2.45 -2.16
N ASP A 291 -19.44 -1.29 -2.51
CA ASP A 291 -19.69 -0.04 -1.82
C ASP A 291 -20.21 1.00 -2.84
N PRO A 292 -21.50 1.35 -2.81
CA PRO A 292 -22.08 2.32 -3.74
C PRO A 292 -21.42 3.70 -3.72
N GLN A 293 -20.66 4.01 -2.67
CA GLN A 293 -19.94 5.26 -2.53
C GLN A 293 -18.50 5.18 -3.08
N LEU A 294 -17.99 4.00 -3.43
CA LEU A 294 -16.68 3.79 -4.05
C LEU A 294 -16.78 4.07 -5.55
N VAL A 295 -16.44 5.27 -6.00
CA VAL A 295 -16.76 5.68 -7.38
C VAL A 295 -15.87 4.96 -8.39
N PHE A 296 -14.57 4.86 -8.14
CA PHE A 296 -13.62 4.24 -9.07
C PHE A 296 -12.37 3.72 -8.33
N ALA A 297 -12.42 2.46 -7.89
CA ALA A 297 -11.32 1.83 -7.16
C ALA A 297 -10.11 1.61 -8.09
N SER A 298 -8.98 2.24 -7.80
CA SER A 298 -7.82 2.18 -8.71
C SER A 298 -6.59 1.46 -8.16
N SER A 299 -6.35 1.53 -6.85
CA SER A 299 -5.24 0.88 -6.17
C SER A 299 -5.69 0.41 -4.79
N LEU A 300 -5.12 -0.67 -4.30
CA LEU A 300 -5.43 -1.24 -2.98
C LEU A 300 -4.18 -1.86 -2.36
N LEU A 301 -4.04 -1.69 -1.05
CA LEU A 301 -2.96 -2.32 -0.28
C LEU A 301 -3.46 -2.73 1.09
N LEU A 302 -2.94 -3.85 1.59
CA LEU A 302 -3.21 -4.32 2.95
C LEU A 302 -2.29 -3.60 3.93
N VAL A 303 -2.87 -2.95 4.94
CA VAL A 303 -2.16 -2.55 6.14
C VAL A 303 -2.38 -3.65 7.18
N PRO A 304 -1.35 -4.47 7.46
CA PRO A 304 -1.47 -5.46 8.52
C PRO A 304 -1.61 -4.75 9.86
N GLU A 305 -2.09 -5.48 10.85
CA GLU A 305 -1.91 -5.08 12.24
C GLU A 305 -0.45 -4.71 12.48
N PRO A 306 -0.15 -3.60 13.19
CA PRO A 306 1.19 -3.42 13.72
C PRO A 306 1.45 -4.61 14.63
N SER A 307 2.20 -5.60 14.12
CA SER A 307 2.65 -6.71 14.95
C SER A 307 3.35 -6.07 16.14
N GLY A 308 2.84 -6.31 17.35
CA GLY A 308 3.39 -5.76 18.60
C GLY A 308 4.82 -6.20 18.93
N VAL A 309 5.59 -6.60 17.92
CA VAL A 309 6.93 -7.20 17.97
C VAL A 309 7.99 -6.28 17.33
N ALA A 310 7.62 -5.17 16.67
CA ALA A 310 8.61 -4.20 16.15
C ALA A 310 9.34 -3.39 17.26
N ILE A 311 8.99 -3.56 18.54
CA ILE A 311 9.68 -2.88 19.67
C ILE A 311 10.87 -3.69 20.23
N LEU A 312 11.11 -4.93 19.79
CA LEU A 312 12.08 -5.81 20.48
C LEU A 312 13.34 -6.16 19.67
N LEU A 313 13.98 -5.17 19.04
CA LEU A 313 15.42 -5.25 18.70
C LEU A 313 16.19 -3.91 18.87
N ILE A 314 15.71 -3.03 19.74
CA ILE A 314 16.54 -1.93 20.29
C ILE A 314 16.43 -2.01 21.81
N GLY A 315 17.29 -2.82 22.44
CA GLY A 315 17.42 -2.81 23.90
C GLY A 315 17.55 -4.17 24.55
N LEU A 316 18.63 -4.89 24.27
CA LEU A 316 19.24 -5.81 25.25
C LEU A 316 20.73 -5.99 24.97
N GLY A 317 21.42 -4.86 24.73
CA GLY A 317 22.84 -4.76 25.00
C GLY A 317 23.01 -4.06 26.33
N VAL A 318 23.08 -4.80 27.45
CA VAL A 318 23.78 -4.45 28.70
C VAL A 318 23.71 -5.62 29.69
N VAL A 319 24.91 -6.17 29.94
CA VAL A 319 25.41 -6.76 31.21
C VAL A 319 25.03 -8.21 31.56
N PHE A 320 25.98 -9.11 31.28
CA PHE A 320 26.45 -10.06 32.30
C PHE A 320 27.96 -9.90 32.55
N ARG A 321 28.28 -9.76 33.83
CA ARG A 321 29.62 -9.66 34.44
C ARG A 321 30.58 -10.77 33.99
N ARG A 322 31.88 -10.45 33.93
CA ARG A 322 32.93 -11.32 34.46
C ARG A 322 33.71 -10.59 35.55
N ARG A 323 33.53 -11.06 36.79
CA ARG A 323 34.53 -10.89 37.86
C ARG A 323 35.54 -12.04 37.71
N ARG A 324 36.82 -11.72 37.66
CA ARG A 324 37.88 -12.40 38.39
C ARG A 324 38.78 -11.32 38.96
#